data_AF-A0A1J0GHU0-F1
#
_entry.id   AF-A0A1J0GHU0-F1
#
_cell.length_a   1.000
_cell.length_b   1.000
_cell.length_c   1.000
_cell.angle_alpha   90.00
_cell.angle_beta   90.00
_cell.angle_gamma   90.00
#
_symmetry.space_group_name_H-M   'P 1'
#
loop_
_entity.id
_entity.type
_entity.pdbx_description
1 polymer ?
#
loop_
_entity_poly.entity_id
_entity_poly.type
_entity_poly.pdbx_seq_one_letter_code
_entity_poly.pdbx_strand_id
1 'polypeptide(L)'
;MSQEQREELLKALKDRFEKNMSHHKDILCGNGYMKEAMKEIIAIAMGSMNIKDANVCIYIENQSSIHLAENLGFILSGSIYEVFREREYLRNRYSLYITN
;
A
#
# COMPACT_ATOMS: atom_id res chain seq x y z
N MET A 1 -1.59 -9.26 21.26
CA MET A 1 -2.20 -10.12 20.23
C MET A 1 -1.30 -11.33 20.05
N SER A 2 -1.83 -12.55 20.04
CA SER A 2 -1.03 -13.76 19.84
C SER A 2 -0.51 -13.83 18.40
N GLN A 3 0.54 -14.61 18.16
CA GLN A 3 1.12 -14.78 16.83
C GLN A 3 0.10 -15.37 15.85
N GLU A 4 -0.72 -16.30 16.32
CA GLU A 4 -1.81 -16.94 15.58
C GLU A 4 -2.89 -15.94 15.16
N GLN A 5 -3.34 -15.07 16.07
CA GLN A 5 -4.29 -13.99 15.76
C GLN A 5 -3.74 -13.01 14.71
N ARG A 6 -2.43 -12.81 14.67
CA ARG A 6 -1.77 -11.93 13.72
C ARG A 6 -1.69 -12.55 12.33
N GLU A 7 -1.42 -13.84 12.25
CA GLU A 7 -1.43 -14.60 10.99
C GLU A 7 -2.84 -14.72 10.42
N GLU A 8 -3.84 -14.93 11.28
CA GLU A 8 -5.24 -15.02 10.89
C GLU A 8 -5.77 -13.67 10.35
N LEU A 9 -5.39 -12.56 11.00
CA LEU A 9 -5.69 -11.22 10.51
C LEU A 9 -5.02 -10.93 9.15
N LEU A 10 -3.75 -11.33 8.99
CA LEU A 10 -3.03 -11.16 7.71
C LEU A 10 -3.68 -11.98 6.60
N LYS A 11 -4.15 -13.19 6.90
CA LYS A 11 -4.86 -14.04 5.95
C LYS A 11 -6.22 -13.44 5.56
N ALA A 12 -7.01 -13.00 6.53
CA ALA A 12 -8.30 -12.37 6.28
C ALA A 12 -8.17 -11.07 5.47
N LEU A 13 -7.12 -10.28 5.72
CA LEU A 13 -6.82 -9.09 4.92
C LEU A 13 -6.50 -9.48 3.47
N LYS A 14 -5.60 -10.46 3.25
CA LYS A 14 -5.25 -10.93 1.90
C LYS A 14 -6.46 -11.45 1.12
N ASP A 15 -7.27 -12.31 1.74
CA ASP A 15 -8.47 -12.87 1.10
C ASP A 15 -9.46 -11.77 0.71
N ARG A 16 -9.63 -10.75 1.56
CA ARG A 16 -10.47 -9.58 1.27
C ARG A 16 -9.89 -8.71 0.15
N PHE A 17 -8.56 -8.56 0.09
CA PHE A 17 -7.88 -7.86 -1.01
C PHE A 17 -8.06 -8.56 -2.35
N GLU A 18 -7.83 -9.87 -2.41
CA GLU A 18 -7.91 -10.64 -3.65
C GLU A 18 -9.34 -10.69 -4.20
N LYS A 19 -10.33 -10.88 -3.33
CA LYS A 19 -11.75 -10.88 -3.71
C LYS A 19 -12.20 -9.56 -4.32
N ASN A 20 -11.69 -8.44 -3.81
CA ASN A 20 -12.01 -7.10 -4.32
C ASN A 20 -11.24 -6.75 -5.61
N MET A 21 -10.09 -7.38 -5.87
CA MET A 21 -9.21 -7.04 -7.00
C MET A 21 -9.43 -7.91 -8.25
N SER A 22 -9.94 -9.14 -8.10
CA SER A 22 -10.08 -10.11 -9.20
C SER A 22 -11.11 -9.76 -10.28
N HIS A 23 -12.06 -8.85 -10.02
CA HIS A 23 -13.14 -8.57 -10.97
C HIS A 23 -12.95 -7.31 -11.83
N HIS A 24 -12.09 -6.36 -11.45
CA HIS A 24 -12.12 -5.01 -12.04
C HIS A 24 -10.74 -4.32 -12.09
N LYS A 25 -9.69 -5.04 -12.49
CA LYS A 25 -8.29 -4.55 -12.47
C LYS A 25 -8.10 -3.21 -13.21
N ASP A 26 -8.82 -2.99 -14.31
CA ASP A 26 -8.73 -1.75 -15.10
C ASP A 26 -9.84 -0.74 -14.80
N ILE A 27 -10.97 -1.16 -14.22
CA ILE A 27 -12.14 -0.30 -13.92
C ILE A 27 -12.00 0.37 -12.54
N LEU A 28 -11.19 -0.17 -11.63
CA LEU A 28 -10.97 0.39 -10.29
C LEU A 28 -9.90 1.50 -10.26
N CYS A 29 -8.95 1.46 -11.21
CA CYS A 29 -7.93 2.47 -11.38
C CYS A 29 -8.54 3.70 -12.09
N GLY A 30 -8.73 4.79 -11.34
CA GLY A 30 -9.27 6.06 -11.87
C GLY A 30 -10.65 6.45 -11.35
N ASN A 31 -11.42 5.50 -10.82
CA ASN A 31 -12.77 5.75 -10.26
C ASN A 31 -12.77 5.99 -8.74
N GLY A 32 -11.60 6.26 -8.14
CA GLY A 32 -11.46 6.52 -6.70
C GLY A 32 -11.46 5.29 -5.80
N TYR A 33 -11.82 4.09 -6.28
CA TYR A 33 -11.87 2.88 -5.45
C TYR A 33 -10.53 2.53 -4.80
N MET A 34 -9.41 2.65 -5.52
CA MET A 34 -8.09 2.42 -4.92
C MET A 34 -7.78 3.42 -3.80
N LYS A 35 -8.24 4.67 -3.91
CA LYS A 35 -8.09 5.68 -2.86
C LYS A 35 -8.86 5.29 -1.61
N GLU A 36 -10.11 4.86 -1.75
CA GLU A 36 -10.92 4.43 -0.59
C GLU A 36 -10.40 3.14 0.04
N ALA A 37 -9.98 2.16 -0.77
CA ALA A 37 -9.34 0.94 -0.26
C ALA A 37 -8.06 1.26 0.53
N MET A 38 -7.19 2.13 0.00
CA MET A 38 -5.97 2.53 0.69
C MET A 38 -6.25 3.29 2.00
N LYS A 39 -7.27 4.16 2.03
CA LYS A 39 -7.70 4.82 3.28
C LYS A 39 -8.15 3.82 4.33
N GLU A 40 -8.96 2.82 3.96
CA GLU A 40 -9.39 1.78 4.89
C GLU A 40 -8.20 0.98 5.43
N ILE A 41 -7.24 0.61 4.58
CA ILE A 41 -6.01 -0.08 5.01
C ILE A 41 -5.26 0.76 6.03
N ILE A 42 -5.03 2.03 5.73
CA ILE A 42 -4.30 2.95 6.60
C ILE A 42 -5.05 3.06 7.93
N ALA A 43 -6.36 3.28 7.90
CA ALA A 43 -7.18 3.39 9.11
C ALA A 43 -7.10 2.13 9.99
N ILE A 44 -7.18 0.94 9.42
CA ILE A 44 -7.02 -0.33 10.15
C ILE A 44 -5.59 -0.45 10.71
N ALA A 45 -4.57 -0.10 9.92
CA ALA A 45 -3.18 -0.14 10.33
C ALA A 45 -2.91 0.77 11.54
N MET A 46 -3.46 2.00 11.54
CA MET A 46 -3.29 2.92 12.68
C MET A 46 -4.14 2.49 13.88
N GLY A 47 -5.41 2.15 13.66
CA GLY A 47 -6.36 1.93 14.75
C GLY A 47 -6.25 0.57 15.44
N SER A 48 -5.84 -0.48 14.71
CA SER A 48 -5.89 -1.87 15.21
C SER A 48 -4.54 -2.56 15.29
N MET A 49 -3.52 -2.09 14.57
CA MET A 49 -2.24 -2.79 14.45
C MET A 49 -1.06 -2.10 15.15
N ASN A 50 -1.26 -0.89 15.71
CA ASN A 50 -0.21 -0.08 16.36
C ASN A 50 1.04 0.08 15.46
N ILE A 51 0.81 0.28 14.17
CA ILE A 51 1.88 0.51 13.18
C ILE A 51 2.34 1.97 13.32
N LYS A 52 3.65 2.20 13.36
CA LYS A 52 4.27 3.54 13.50
C LYS A 52 4.51 4.22 12.16
N ASP A 53 4.76 3.42 11.13
CA ASP A 53 5.03 3.89 9.78
C ASP A 53 4.54 2.88 8.74
N ALA A 54 4.10 3.39 7.60
CA ALA A 54 3.79 2.61 6.41
C ALA A 54 4.67 3.08 5.26
N ASN A 55 5.18 2.15 4.46
CA ASN A 55 6.05 2.44 3.32
C ASN A 55 5.46 1.86 2.04
N VAL A 56 5.52 2.61 0.95
CA VAL A 56 5.15 2.17 -0.39
C VAL A 56 6.31 2.39 -1.36
N CYS A 57 6.58 1.39 -2.21
CA CYS A 57 7.64 1.47 -3.23
C CYS A 57 7.01 1.53 -4.61
N ILE A 58 7.16 2.67 -5.28
CA ILE A 58 6.45 2.99 -6.53
C ILE A 58 7.49 3.16 -7.64
N TYR A 59 7.22 2.56 -8.79
CA TYR A 59 8.06 2.74 -9.98
C TYR A 59 8.09 4.21 -10.39
N ILE A 60 9.27 4.74 -10.71
CA ILE A 60 9.50 6.19 -10.88
C ILE A 60 8.65 6.84 -11.99
N GLU A 61 8.23 6.07 -13.00
CA GLU A 61 7.40 6.59 -14.10
C GLU A 61 5.89 6.46 -13.83
N ASN A 62 5.47 5.79 -12.75
CA ASN A 62 4.05 5.61 -12.43
C ASN A 62 3.48 6.83 -11.69
N GLN A 63 3.29 7.92 -12.44
CA GLN A 63 2.79 9.19 -11.92
C GLN A 63 1.42 9.08 -11.23
N SER A 64 0.55 8.19 -11.70
CA SER A 64 -0.77 7.96 -11.09
C SER A 64 -0.64 7.43 -9.64
N SER A 65 0.20 6.43 -9.42
CA SER A 65 0.44 5.90 -8.08
C SER A 65 1.21 6.88 -7.19
N ILE A 66 2.17 7.62 -7.75
CA ILE A 66 2.89 8.68 -7.02
C ILE A 66 1.90 9.72 -6.50
N HIS A 67 1.04 10.25 -7.37
CA HIS A 67 0.06 11.25 -6.99
C HIS A 67 -0.96 10.74 -5.97
N LEU A 68 -1.38 9.47 -6.09
CA LEU A 68 -2.24 8.83 -5.09
C LEU A 68 -1.57 8.75 -3.72
N ALA A 69 -0.31 8.32 -3.66
CA ALA A 69 0.44 8.21 -2.41
C ALA A 69 0.63 9.58 -1.74
N GLU A 70 1.02 10.59 -2.50
CA GLU A 70 1.17 11.97 -2.02
C GLU A 70 -0.16 12.52 -1.48
N ASN A 71 -1.27 12.30 -2.19
CA ASN A 71 -2.61 12.72 -1.75
C ASN A 71 -3.09 11.98 -0.48
N LEU A 72 -2.52 10.83 -0.16
CA LEU A 72 -2.77 10.08 1.06
C LEU A 72 -1.80 10.44 2.20
N GLY A 73 -0.92 11.42 1.99
CA GLY A 73 0.01 11.94 3.00
C GLY A 73 1.35 11.19 3.06
N PHE A 74 1.63 10.28 2.14
CA PHE A 74 2.97 9.70 2.04
C PHE A 74 3.96 10.72 1.48
N ILE A 75 5.17 10.74 2.03
CA ILE A 75 6.25 11.66 1.64
C ILE A 75 7.41 10.85 1.09
N LEU A 76 8.03 11.32 0.00
CA LEU A 76 9.23 10.70 -0.57
C LEU A 76 10.33 10.59 0.50
N SER A 77 10.78 9.38 0.77
CA SER A 77 11.75 9.07 1.84
C SER A 77 13.01 8.37 1.35
N GLY A 78 13.02 7.93 0.08
CA GLY A 78 14.21 7.39 -0.55
C GLY A 78 13.92 6.70 -1.87
N SER A 79 14.87 5.88 -2.31
CA SER A 79 14.74 5.05 -3.51
C SER A 79 15.35 3.68 -3.28
N ILE A 80 14.97 2.71 -4.12
CA ILE A 80 15.46 1.34 -4.07
C ILE A 80 15.46 0.75 -5.49
N TYR A 81 16.47 -0.04 -5.81
CA TYR A 81 16.45 -0.89 -6.99
C TYR A 81 15.80 -2.23 -6.65
N GLU A 82 14.76 -2.58 -7.38
CA GLU A 82 14.17 -3.91 -7.34
C GLU A 82 14.62 -4.70 -8.56
N VAL A 83 15.18 -5.90 -8.35
CA VAL A 83 15.51 -6.80 -9.45
C VAL A 83 14.27 -7.63 -9.80
N PHE A 84 13.78 -7.48 -11.02
CA PHE A 84 12.68 -8.28 -11.55
C PHE A 84 13.05 -8.79 -12.94
N ARG A 85 12.99 -10.11 -13.16
CA ARG A 85 13.38 -10.74 -14.43
C ARG A 85 14.77 -10.30 -14.92
N GLU A 86 15.76 -10.34 -14.01
CA GLU A 86 17.17 -9.98 -14.28
C GLU A 86 17.38 -8.51 -14.70
N ARG A 87 16.38 -7.66 -14.48
CA ARG A 87 16.47 -6.22 -14.74
C ARG A 87 16.28 -5.45 -13.46
N GLU A 88 17.08 -4.41 -13.29
CA GLU A 88 16.96 -3.47 -12.18
C GLU A 88 15.92 -2.40 -12.51
N TYR A 89 14.96 -2.24 -11.61
CA TYR A 89 13.93 -1.20 -11.70
C TYR A 89 14.09 -0.24 -10.53
N LEU A 90 14.36 1.02 -10.84
CA LEU A 90 14.37 2.07 -9.84
C LEU A 90 12.93 2.35 -9.36
N ARG A 91 12.75 2.28 -8.05
CA ARG A 91 11.51 2.65 -7.37
C ARG A 91 11.79 3.72 -6.34
N ASN A 92 10.87 4.67 -6.21
CA ASN A 92 10.85 5.61 -5.12
C ASN A 92 10.10 5.01 -3.93
N ARG A 93 10.64 5.21 -2.74
CA ARG A 93 10.01 4.86 -1.49
C ARG A 93 9.32 6.09 -0.92
N TYR A 94 8.06 5.96 -0.57
CA TYR A 94 7.30 6.98 0.13
C TYR A 94 6.88 6.43 1.49
N SER A 95 6.98 7.25 2.53
CA SER A 95 6.68 6.90 3.91
C SER A 95 5.53 7.75 4.45
N LEU A 96 4.61 7.10 5.16
CA LEU A 96 3.57 7.74 5.96
C LEU A 96 3.89 7.45 7.42
N TYR A 97 4.23 8.50 8.17
CA TYR A 97 4.45 8.41 9.61
C TYR A 97 3.13 8.62 10.34
N ILE A 98 2.79 7.71 11.24
CA ILE A 98 1.60 7.80 12.06
C ILE A 98 2.03 8.47 13.38
N THR A 99 1.76 9.77 13.50
CA THR A 99 1.90 10.49 14.77
C THR A 99 0.71 10.15 15.66
N ASN A 100 0.96 9.47 16.78
CA ASN A 100 0.00 9.28 17.87
C ASN A 100 -0.40 10.60 18.52
#